data_AF-A0A3A9UUR3-F1
#
_entry.id   AF-A0A3A9UUR3-F1
#
_cell.length_a   1.000
_cell.length_b   1.000
_cell.length_c   1.000
_cell.angle_alpha   90.00
_cell.angle_beta   90.00
_cell.angle_gamma   90.00
#
_symmetry.space_group_name_H-M   'P 1'
#
loop_
_entity.id
_entity.type
_entity.pdbx_description
1 polymer ?
#
loop_
_entity_poly.entity_id
_entity_poly.type
_entity_poly.pdbx_seq_one_letter_code
_entity_poly.pdbx_strand_id
1 'polypeptide(L)'
;MKQITILLIVLISFNSFSQKKTKEERQQELEARKTSKEKPSKKSYLASNGVTYKVGEFYELNKGSDTNGKFVHANIGGWAISLDTEANRLPAANRGLRFKLKRIRRYNGRNFRGVMFTIGGGNITNYILDIEGAIETCEIKPCKEKTNGIVVKSDKYDQLAKLKELLDNGTLTKEEYETEKKKILNKD
;
A
#
# COMPACT_ATOMS: atom_id res chain seq x y z
N MET A 1 -1.06 68.59 41.06
CA MET A 1 -0.70 68.29 39.65
C MET A 1 -0.26 66.83 39.48
N LYS A 2 -1.16 65.85 39.72
CA LYS A 2 -0.87 64.40 39.61
C LYS A 2 -2.08 63.58 39.12
N GLN A 3 -2.97 64.17 38.31
CA GLN A 3 -4.18 63.49 37.82
C GLN A 3 -4.38 63.51 36.30
N ILE A 4 -3.42 64.01 35.51
CA ILE A 4 -3.57 64.10 34.04
C ILE A 4 -2.81 63.00 33.29
N THR A 5 -1.93 62.24 33.96
CA THR A 5 -1.05 61.27 33.27
C THR A 5 -1.60 59.85 33.11
N ILE A 6 -2.79 59.54 33.63
CA ILE A 6 -3.36 58.18 33.57
C ILE A 6 -4.38 58.00 32.42
N LEU A 7 -4.87 59.10 31.82
CA LEU A 7 -5.88 59.01 30.76
C LEU A 7 -5.32 58.71 29.35
N LEU A 8 -3.99 58.72 29.17
CA LEU A 8 -3.38 58.54 27.84
C LEU A 8 -2.88 57.11 27.56
N ILE A 9 -2.91 56.21 28.55
CA ILE A 9 -2.40 54.83 28.43
C ILE A 9 -3.53 53.80 28.19
N VAL A 10 -4.81 54.17 28.36
CA VAL A 10 -5.95 53.23 28.26
C VAL A 10 -6.64 53.23 26.88
N LEU A 11 -6.27 54.13 25.96
CA LEU A 11 -6.89 54.24 24.63
C LEU A 11 -6.15 53.52 23.49
N ILE A 12 -5.08 52.77 23.77
CA ILE A 12 -4.31 52.03 22.75
C ILE A 12 -4.76 50.55 22.64
N SER A 13 -5.62 50.06 23.52
CA SER A 13 -5.93 48.61 23.64
C SER A 13 -7.07 48.06 22.75
N PHE A 14 -7.61 48.80 21.77
CA PHE A 14 -8.73 48.31 20.94
C PHE A 14 -8.53 48.32 19.41
N ASN A 15 -7.29 48.37 18.90
CA ASN A 15 -7.02 48.25 17.47
C ASN A 15 -6.24 46.98 17.10
N SER A 16 -6.69 45.82 17.57
CA SER A 16 -6.05 44.55 17.19
C SER A 16 -7.06 43.42 17.06
N PHE A 17 -8.03 43.51 16.14
CA PHE A 17 -8.69 42.30 15.61
C PHE A 17 -9.51 42.55 14.32
N SER A 18 -8.86 43.00 13.23
CA SER A 18 -9.37 42.72 11.87
C SER A 18 -8.34 43.09 10.79
N GLN A 19 -7.12 42.54 10.87
CA GLN A 19 -6.26 42.57 9.69
C GLN A 19 -6.77 41.50 8.72
N LYS A 20 -7.40 41.94 7.62
CA LYS A 20 -7.69 41.07 6.47
C LYS A 20 -6.35 40.53 6.00
N LYS A 21 -6.08 39.24 6.24
CA LYS A 21 -4.87 38.56 5.78
C LYS A 21 -4.63 38.87 4.31
N THR A 22 -3.40 39.23 3.98
CA THR A 22 -3.00 39.48 2.59
C THR A 22 -3.13 38.19 1.79
N LYS A 23 -3.16 38.32 0.46
CA LYS A 23 -3.23 37.15 -0.42
C LYS A 23 -2.05 36.20 -0.20
N GLU A 24 -0.87 36.76 0.08
CA GLU A 24 0.38 36.05 0.35
C GLU A 24 0.34 35.30 1.68
N GLU A 25 -0.16 35.91 2.75
CA GLU A 25 -0.35 35.25 4.05
C GLU A 25 -1.34 34.08 3.96
N ARG A 26 -2.41 34.24 3.18
CA ARG A 26 -3.36 33.13 2.91
C ARG A 26 -2.69 32.01 2.11
N GLN A 27 -1.84 32.35 1.14
CA GLN A 27 -1.10 31.39 0.34
C GLN A 27 -0.12 30.58 1.22
N GLN A 28 0.63 31.27 2.07
CA GLN A 28 1.57 30.65 3.03
C GLN A 28 0.85 29.78 4.05
N GLU A 29 -0.30 30.21 4.57
CA GLU A 29 -1.10 29.38 5.48
C GLU A 29 -1.70 28.16 4.77
N LEU A 30 -2.13 28.29 3.51
CA LEU A 30 -2.59 27.17 2.68
C LEU A 30 -1.45 26.17 2.43
N GLU A 31 -0.24 26.64 2.18
CA GLU A 31 0.96 25.81 2.01
C GLU A 31 1.37 25.14 3.33
N ALA A 32 1.37 25.86 4.44
CA ALA A 32 1.63 25.33 5.78
C ALA A 32 0.55 24.31 6.24
N ARG A 33 -0.71 24.48 5.82
CA ARG A 33 -1.79 23.52 6.05
C ARG A 33 -1.66 22.27 5.16
N LYS A 34 -1.13 22.41 3.95
CA LYS A 34 -0.82 21.26 3.07
C LYS A 34 0.32 20.43 3.66
N THR A 35 1.36 21.06 4.19
CA THR A 35 2.50 20.36 4.80
C THR A 35 2.18 19.76 6.17
N SER A 36 1.30 20.39 6.98
CA SER A 36 0.96 19.89 8.33
C SER A 36 -0.12 18.80 8.38
N LYS A 37 -0.99 18.67 7.36
CA LYS A 37 -2.06 17.65 7.34
C LYS A 37 -1.64 16.31 6.75
N GLU A 38 -0.51 16.23 6.04
CA GLU A 38 -0.08 14.98 5.44
C GLU A 38 0.76 14.19 6.45
N LYS A 39 0.10 13.38 7.30
CA LYS A 39 0.79 12.27 8.00
C LYS A 39 1.67 11.57 6.97
N PRO A 40 2.98 11.36 7.22
CA PRO A 40 3.88 10.79 6.22
C PRO A 40 3.31 9.45 5.78
N SER A 41 2.71 9.43 4.58
CA SER A 41 2.23 8.18 4.01
C SER A 41 3.46 7.32 3.83
N LYS A 42 3.48 6.12 4.43
CA LYS A 42 4.59 5.20 4.23
C LYS A 42 4.78 5.03 2.73
N LYS A 43 5.99 5.32 2.26
CA LYS A 43 6.31 5.32 0.83
C LYS A 43 6.32 3.91 0.24
N SER A 44 6.32 2.87 1.08
CA SER A 44 6.33 1.48 0.65
C SER A 44 5.55 0.51 1.54
N TYR A 45 5.22 -0.66 0.99
CA TYR A 45 4.54 -1.77 1.65
C TYR A 45 4.97 -3.11 1.06
N LEU A 46 5.50 -4.01 1.90
CA LEU A 46 5.72 -5.42 1.54
C LEU A 46 4.40 -6.18 1.72
N ALA A 47 3.84 -6.70 0.63
CA ALA A 47 2.58 -7.43 0.63
C ALA A 47 2.77 -8.95 0.73
N SER A 48 1.68 -9.70 0.88
CA SER A 48 1.71 -11.17 1.05
C SER A 48 2.25 -11.97 -0.15
N ASN A 49 2.36 -11.36 -1.33
CA ASN A 49 3.02 -11.95 -2.51
C ASN A 49 4.55 -11.73 -2.54
N GLY A 50 5.14 -11.16 -1.48
CA GLY A 50 6.56 -10.87 -1.42
C GLY A 50 7.00 -9.61 -2.18
N VAL A 51 6.07 -8.89 -2.81
CA VAL A 51 6.38 -7.65 -3.54
C VAL A 51 6.32 -6.44 -2.63
N THR A 52 7.34 -5.58 -2.75
CA THR A 52 7.35 -4.27 -2.11
C THR A 52 6.75 -3.22 -3.05
N TYR A 53 5.52 -2.82 -2.76
CA TYR A 53 4.82 -1.76 -3.48
C TYR A 53 5.29 -0.39 -3.00
N LYS A 54 5.54 0.55 -3.91
CA LYS A 54 6.00 1.91 -3.60
C LYS A 54 5.10 2.97 -4.21
N VAL A 55 4.84 4.02 -3.44
CA VAL A 55 4.08 5.19 -3.89
C VAL A 55 4.81 5.85 -5.06
N GLY A 56 4.07 6.09 -6.15
CA GLY A 56 4.58 6.68 -7.38
C GLY A 56 4.85 5.68 -8.50
N GLU A 57 5.01 4.39 -8.18
CA GLU A 57 5.22 3.33 -9.17
C GLU A 57 3.90 2.90 -9.83
N PHE A 58 4.05 2.22 -10.97
CA PHE A 58 2.95 1.68 -11.75
C PHE A 58 2.84 0.17 -11.58
N TYR A 59 1.61 -0.30 -11.39
CA TYR A 59 1.25 -1.72 -11.32
C TYR A 59 0.09 -2.00 -12.27
N GLU A 60 -0.23 -3.26 -12.49
CA GLU A 60 -1.22 -3.66 -13.49
C GLU A 60 -2.34 -4.49 -12.86
N LEU A 61 -3.58 -4.19 -13.27
CA LEU A 61 -4.73 -5.05 -12.99
C LEU A 61 -4.68 -6.31 -13.86
N ASN A 62 -4.98 -7.45 -13.27
CA ASN A 62 -5.07 -8.72 -13.96
C ASN A 62 -6.51 -8.99 -14.43
N LYS A 63 -7.16 -10.05 -13.94
CA LYS A 63 -8.56 -10.36 -14.20
C LYS A 63 -9.41 -9.99 -12.98
N GLY A 64 -10.63 -9.51 -13.16
CA GLY A 64 -11.54 -9.36 -12.03
C GLY A 64 -11.93 -10.72 -11.45
N SER A 65 -12.22 -10.74 -10.15
CA SER A 65 -12.54 -11.96 -9.40
C SER A 65 -14.04 -12.28 -9.30
N ASP A 66 -14.90 -11.36 -9.73
CA ASP A 66 -16.34 -11.61 -9.78
C ASP A 66 -16.72 -12.51 -10.97
N THR A 67 -17.90 -13.11 -10.89
CA THR A 67 -18.49 -14.00 -11.92
C THR A 67 -18.67 -13.32 -13.28
N ASN A 68 -18.85 -12.00 -13.30
CA ASN A 68 -18.94 -11.17 -14.50
C ASN A 68 -17.59 -10.54 -14.91
N GLY A 69 -16.50 -10.91 -14.24
CA GLY A 69 -15.15 -10.38 -14.48
C GLY A 69 -14.89 -8.98 -13.92
N LYS A 70 -15.81 -8.40 -13.14
CA LYS A 70 -15.56 -7.16 -12.40
C LYS A 70 -14.56 -7.37 -11.27
N PHE A 71 -13.94 -6.27 -10.85
CA PHE A 71 -12.95 -6.26 -9.78
C PHE A 71 -13.65 -6.04 -8.44
N VAL A 72 -13.63 -7.03 -7.57
CA VAL A 72 -14.22 -6.99 -6.22
C VAL A 72 -13.37 -6.12 -5.29
N HIS A 73 -12.03 -6.18 -5.44
CA HIS A 73 -11.11 -5.52 -4.52
C HIS A 73 -10.66 -4.14 -5.00
N ALA A 74 -11.03 -3.74 -6.22
CA ALA A 74 -10.71 -2.43 -6.79
C ALA A 74 -11.99 -1.63 -7.06
N ASN A 75 -12.26 -0.63 -6.23
CA ASN A 75 -13.52 0.11 -6.21
C ASN A 75 -13.31 1.61 -6.43
N ILE A 76 -14.31 2.30 -6.97
CA ILE A 76 -14.35 3.76 -7.04
C ILE A 76 -14.23 4.34 -5.63
N GLY A 77 -13.33 5.32 -5.48
CA GLY A 77 -13.04 5.99 -4.22
C GLY A 77 -13.21 7.51 -4.29
N GLY A 78 -13.10 8.14 -3.12
CA GLY A 78 -13.14 9.59 -3.02
C GLY A 78 -14.55 10.15 -3.21
N TRP A 79 -14.68 11.22 -3.98
CA TRP A 79 -15.95 11.93 -4.17
C TRP A 79 -16.94 11.21 -5.10
N ALA A 80 -16.46 10.27 -5.92
CA ALA A 80 -17.26 9.56 -6.91
C ALA A 80 -17.88 8.26 -6.38
N ILE A 81 -17.73 7.96 -5.08
CA ILE A 81 -18.27 6.75 -4.48
C ILE A 81 -19.81 6.82 -4.41
N SER A 82 -20.48 5.77 -4.88
CA SER A 82 -21.92 5.55 -4.75
C SER A 82 -22.25 4.81 -3.45
N LEU A 83 -23.50 4.89 -3.00
CA LEU A 83 -24.01 4.01 -1.93
C LEU A 83 -24.19 2.56 -2.40
N ASP A 84 -24.35 2.36 -3.71
CA ASP A 84 -24.36 1.03 -4.31
C ASP A 84 -22.93 0.50 -4.43
N THR A 85 -22.62 -0.54 -3.64
CA THR A 85 -21.30 -1.17 -3.61
C THR A 85 -20.96 -1.88 -4.92
N GLU A 86 -21.95 -2.34 -5.68
CA GLU A 86 -21.75 -3.03 -6.95
C GLU A 86 -21.42 -2.05 -8.08
N ALA A 87 -22.07 -0.88 -8.08
CA ALA A 87 -21.78 0.21 -9.01
C ALA A 87 -20.36 0.77 -8.82
N ASN A 88 -19.78 0.62 -7.62
CA ASN A 88 -18.43 1.08 -7.34
C ASN A 88 -17.34 0.14 -7.86
N ARG A 89 -17.65 -1.11 -8.21
CA ARG A 89 -16.64 -2.06 -8.69
C ARG A 89 -16.11 -1.64 -10.06
N LEU A 90 -14.79 -1.73 -10.24
CA LEU A 90 -14.19 -1.51 -11.55
C LEU A 90 -14.72 -2.57 -12.55
N PRO A 91 -15.14 -2.16 -13.77
CA PRO A 91 -15.64 -3.10 -14.75
C PRO A 91 -14.53 -3.94 -15.36
N ALA A 92 -14.89 -5.13 -15.87
CA ALA A 92 -13.97 -6.10 -16.50
C ALA A 92 -13.09 -5.50 -17.61
N ALA A 93 -13.57 -4.45 -18.28
CA ALA A 93 -12.82 -3.71 -19.30
C ALA A 93 -11.51 -3.08 -18.79
N ASN A 94 -11.31 -2.96 -17.48
CA ASN A 94 -10.07 -2.46 -16.88
C ASN A 94 -9.00 -3.54 -16.70
N ARG A 95 -9.21 -4.75 -17.22
CA ARG A 95 -8.16 -5.78 -17.32
C ARG A 95 -6.95 -5.22 -18.07
N GLY A 96 -5.76 -5.40 -17.50
CA GLY A 96 -4.51 -4.86 -18.06
C GLY A 96 -4.32 -3.36 -17.82
N LEU A 97 -5.24 -2.69 -17.11
CA LEU A 97 -5.05 -1.28 -16.77
C LEU A 97 -3.81 -1.12 -15.89
N ARG A 98 -2.87 -0.31 -16.37
CA ARG A 98 -1.74 0.15 -15.57
C ARG A 98 -2.16 1.35 -14.72
N PHE A 99 -2.03 1.22 -13.41
CA PHE A 99 -2.38 2.27 -12.46
C PHE A 99 -1.17 2.75 -11.69
N LYS A 100 -1.18 4.02 -11.30
CA LYS A 100 -0.17 4.60 -10.39
C LYS A 100 -0.61 4.43 -8.94
N LEU A 101 0.27 3.91 -8.08
CA LEU A 101 0.04 3.88 -6.64
C LEU A 101 0.20 5.28 -6.06
N LYS A 102 -0.90 5.91 -5.65
CA LYS A 102 -0.89 7.30 -5.15
C LYS A 102 -0.71 7.38 -3.63
N ARG A 103 -1.24 6.41 -2.88
CA ARG A 103 -1.19 6.43 -1.42
C ARG A 103 -1.35 5.03 -0.84
N ILE A 104 -0.67 4.77 0.28
CA ILE A 104 -0.83 3.57 1.09
C ILE A 104 -1.44 3.96 2.43
N ARG A 105 -2.55 3.32 2.82
CA ARG A 105 -3.22 3.51 4.12
C ARG A 105 -3.26 2.18 4.87
N ARG A 106 -2.65 2.14 6.05
CA ARG A 106 -2.75 1.00 6.97
C ARG A 106 -3.81 1.30 8.02
N TYR A 107 -4.70 0.36 8.23
CA TYR A 107 -5.70 0.38 9.29
C TYR A 107 -5.28 -0.62 10.35
N ASN A 108 -5.24 -0.16 11.60
CA ASN A 108 -4.94 -0.99 12.76
C ASN A 108 -5.92 -0.66 13.89
N GLY A 109 -7.21 -0.76 13.57
CA GLY A 109 -8.29 -0.54 14.53
C GLY A 109 -8.67 -1.84 15.23
N ARG A 110 -9.48 -1.73 16.29
CA ARG A 110 -10.07 -2.89 16.98
C ARG A 110 -10.95 -3.74 16.06
N ASN A 111 -11.72 -3.09 15.19
CA ASN A 111 -12.73 -3.73 14.34
C ASN A 111 -12.24 -4.01 12.91
N PHE A 112 -11.13 -3.42 12.50
CA PHE A 112 -10.60 -3.59 11.15
C PHE A 112 -9.07 -3.43 11.14
N ARG A 113 -8.40 -4.44 10.59
CA ARG A 113 -6.98 -4.44 10.30
C ARG A 113 -6.81 -4.75 8.82
N GLY A 114 -6.08 -3.91 8.11
CA GLY A 114 -5.91 -4.07 6.67
C GLY A 114 -5.11 -2.95 6.02
N VAL A 115 -4.80 -3.11 4.74
CA VAL A 115 -4.04 -2.12 3.97
C VAL A 115 -4.82 -1.79 2.71
N MET A 116 -5.14 -0.51 2.54
CA MET A 116 -5.85 0.00 1.38
C MET A 116 -4.94 0.93 0.58
N PHE A 117 -4.88 0.72 -0.72
CA PHE A 117 -4.18 1.58 -1.65
C PHE A 117 -5.17 2.57 -2.27
N THR A 118 -4.71 3.80 -2.47
CA THR A 118 -5.35 4.71 -3.42
C THR A 118 -4.58 4.64 -4.72
N ILE A 119 -5.26 4.26 -5.80
CA ILE A 119 -4.66 4.10 -7.12
C ILE A 119 -5.31 5.06 -8.12
N GLY A 120 -4.60 5.44 -9.17
CA GLY A 120 -5.17 6.22 -10.27
C GLY A 120 -4.87 5.61 -11.62
N GLY A 121 -5.90 5.53 -12.47
CA GLY A 121 -5.83 4.98 -13.83
C GLY A 121 -5.58 6.02 -14.93
N GLY A 122 -5.08 7.21 -14.59
CA GLY A 122 -4.86 8.32 -15.53
C GLY A 122 -6.07 9.25 -15.74
N ASN A 123 -7.23 8.90 -15.19
CA ASN A 123 -8.43 9.74 -15.16
C ASN A 123 -8.55 10.56 -13.86
N ILE A 124 -9.61 11.38 -13.76
CA ILE A 124 -9.91 12.23 -12.59
C ILE A 124 -10.24 11.37 -11.35
N THR A 125 -10.84 10.20 -11.56
CA THR A 125 -11.30 9.32 -10.50
C THR A 125 -10.14 8.56 -9.85
N ASN A 126 -10.15 8.50 -8.51
CA ASN A 126 -9.26 7.62 -7.76
C ASN A 126 -10.01 6.36 -7.37
N TYR A 127 -9.29 5.26 -7.25
CA TYR A 127 -9.85 3.99 -6.82
C TYR A 127 -9.22 3.58 -5.49
N ILE A 128 -10.00 2.88 -4.68
CA ILE A 128 -9.52 2.19 -3.48
C ILE A 128 -9.31 0.73 -3.84
N LEU A 129 -8.10 0.26 -3.58
CA LEU A 129 -7.70 -1.11 -3.81
C LEU A 129 -7.38 -1.77 -2.47
N ASP A 130 -8.13 -2.81 -2.13
CA ASP A 130 -7.76 -3.75 -1.06
C ASP A 130 -6.63 -4.65 -1.60
N ILE A 131 -5.39 -4.33 -1.26
CA ILE A 131 -4.22 -4.95 -1.90
C ILE A 131 -4.10 -6.43 -1.55
N GLU A 132 -4.40 -6.81 -0.30
CA GLU A 132 -4.24 -8.21 0.12
C GLU A 132 -5.32 -9.09 -0.51
N GLY A 133 -6.57 -8.64 -0.50
CA GLY A 133 -7.65 -9.36 -1.19
C GLY A 133 -7.43 -9.44 -2.71
N ALA A 134 -6.95 -8.36 -3.33
CA ALA A 134 -6.61 -8.37 -4.76
C ALA A 134 -5.47 -9.33 -5.10
N ILE A 135 -4.48 -9.48 -4.22
CA ILE A 135 -3.40 -10.45 -4.39
C ILE A 135 -3.92 -11.88 -4.25
N GLU A 136 -4.75 -12.13 -3.23
CA GLU A 136 -5.34 -13.44 -2.93
C GLU A 136 -6.22 -13.95 -4.08
N THR A 137 -7.02 -13.06 -4.66
CA THR A 137 -7.90 -13.35 -5.80
C THR A 137 -7.23 -13.19 -7.16
N CYS A 138 -5.95 -12.81 -7.18
CA CYS A 138 -5.16 -12.57 -8.39
C CYS A 138 -5.77 -11.50 -9.33
N GLU A 139 -6.35 -10.44 -8.76
CA GLU A 139 -6.83 -9.23 -9.45
C GLU A 139 -5.72 -8.24 -9.82
N ILE A 140 -4.53 -8.39 -9.25
CA ILE A 140 -3.35 -7.54 -9.50
C ILE A 140 -2.14 -8.37 -9.93
N LYS A 141 -1.25 -7.78 -10.72
CA LYS A 141 0.07 -8.35 -11.03
C LYS A 141 1.22 -7.72 -10.20
N PRO A 142 2.22 -8.52 -9.78
CA PRO A 142 2.18 -9.98 -9.76
C PRO A 142 1.17 -10.43 -8.69
N CYS A 143 0.43 -11.51 -8.96
CA CYS A 143 -0.41 -12.10 -7.93
C CYS A 143 0.40 -13.08 -7.08
N LYS A 144 -0.18 -13.59 -6.00
CA LYS A 144 0.44 -14.67 -5.24
C LYS A 144 0.56 -15.85 -6.19
N GLU A 145 1.79 -16.26 -6.50
CA GLU A 145 1.98 -17.51 -7.23
C GLU A 145 1.28 -18.59 -6.43
N LYS A 146 0.26 -19.23 -7.03
CA LYS A 146 -0.21 -20.49 -6.51
C LYS A 146 1.01 -21.37 -6.55
N THR A 147 1.51 -21.76 -5.39
CA THR A 147 2.46 -22.85 -5.25
C THR A 147 1.75 -24.14 -5.65
N ASN A 148 1.33 -24.24 -6.92
CA ASN A 148 1.29 -25.51 -7.60
C ASN A 148 2.76 -25.87 -7.66
N GLY A 149 3.18 -26.76 -6.74
CA GLY A 149 4.56 -27.08 -6.42
C GLY A 149 5.46 -26.79 -7.61
N ILE A 150 6.19 -25.68 -7.52
CA ILE A 150 7.18 -25.35 -8.53
C ILE A 150 8.12 -26.56 -8.46
N VAL A 151 8.01 -27.45 -9.44
CA VAL A 151 9.10 -28.32 -9.84
C VAL A 151 10.12 -27.34 -10.39
N VAL A 152 10.76 -26.60 -9.48
CA VAL A 152 12.08 -26.05 -9.72
C VAL A 152 12.81 -27.32 -10.11
N LYS A 153 13.34 -27.36 -11.31
CA LYS A 153 14.35 -28.32 -11.66
C LYS A 153 15.45 -28.06 -10.62
N SER A 154 15.34 -28.73 -9.48
CA SER A 154 15.95 -28.27 -8.24
C SER A 154 17.42 -28.23 -8.53
N ASP A 155 18.02 -27.05 -8.38
CA ASP A 155 19.45 -26.97 -8.54
C ASP A 155 20.06 -27.97 -7.55
N LYS A 156 21.15 -28.61 -7.96
CA LYS A 156 21.91 -29.55 -7.15
C LYS A 156 22.21 -28.95 -5.77
N TYR A 157 22.39 -27.64 -5.70
CA TYR A 157 22.57 -26.88 -4.47
C TYR A 157 21.30 -26.73 -3.61
N ASP A 158 20.10 -26.63 -4.21
CA ASP A 158 18.83 -26.59 -3.48
C ASP A 158 18.50 -27.95 -2.83
N GLN A 159 18.83 -29.05 -3.52
CA GLN A 159 18.69 -30.40 -2.95
C GLN A 159 19.63 -30.59 -1.75
N LEU A 160 20.87 -30.09 -1.86
CA LEU A 160 21.84 -30.14 -0.76
C LEU A 160 21.39 -29.30 0.45
N ALA A 161 20.80 -28.12 0.23
CA ALA A 161 20.30 -27.27 1.32
C ALA A 161 19.19 -27.98 2.11
N LYS A 162 18.23 -28.60 1.43
CA LYS A 162 17.15 -29.39 2.07
C LYS A 162 17.69 -30.62 2.79
N LEU A 163 18.66 -31.32 2.20
CA LEU A 163 19.28 -32.48 2.82
C LEU A 163 20.00 -32.10 4.13
N LYS A 164 20.65 -30.93 4.17
CA LYS A 164 21.28 -30.41 5.38
C LYS A 164 20.25 -30.05 6.45
N GLU A 165 19.13 -29.46 6.07
CA GLU A 165 18.03 -29.14 6.99
C GLU A 165 17.47 -30.40 7.66
N LEU A 166 17.34 -31.50 6.92
CA LEU A 166 16.89 -32.79 7.47
C LEU A 166 17.89 -33.39 8.48
N LEU A 167 19.20 -33.20 8.27
CA LEU A 167 20.24 -33.58 9.24
C LEU A 167 20.17 -32.69 10.49
N ASP A 168 20.08 -31.37 10.30
CA ASP A 168 20.06 -30.40 11.40
C ASP A 168 18.79 -30.58 12.28
N ASN A 169 17.68 -31.02 11.68
CA ASN A 169 16.44 -31.37 12.39
C ASN A 169 16.46 -32.78 12.99
N GLY A 170 17.57 -33.53 12.87
CA GLY A 170 17.72 -34.89 13.40
C GLY A 170 16.82 -35.93 12.74
N THR A 171 16.26 -35.62 11.57
CA THR A 171 15.42 -36.53 10.79
C THR A 171 16.27 -37.55 10.02
N LEU A 172 17.51 -37.19 9.68
CA LEU A 172 18.50 -38.07 9.07
C LEU A 172 19.69 -38.26 9.99
N THR A 173 20.30 -39.44 9.92
CA THR A 173 21.61 -39.70 10.51
C THR A 173 22.73 -39.11 9.65
N LYS A 174 23.93 -38.99 10.24
CA LYS A 174 25.09 -38.42 9.54
C LYS A 174 25.52 -39.30 8.36
N GLU A 175 25.39 -40.61 8.50
CA GLU A 175 25.71 -41.61 7.48
C GLU A 175 24.74 -41.53 6.28
N GLU A 176 23.45 -41.37 6.54
CA GLU A 176 22.42 -41.18 5.50
C GLU A 176 22.62 -39.86 4.75
N TYR A 177 22.94 -38.79 5.48
CA TYR A 177 23.25 -37.48 4.89
C TYR A 177 24.43 -37.55 3.90
N GLU A 178 25.56 -38.16 4.29
CA GLU A 178 26.73 -38.22 3.41
C GLU A 178 26.50 -39.13 2.19
N THR A 179 25.68 -40.18 2.34
CA THR A 179 25.32 -41.07 1.23
C THR A 179 24.46 -40.35 0.18
N GLU A 180 23.43 -39.62 0.61
CA GLU A 180 22.55 -38.87 -0.28
C GLU A 180 23.25 -37.66 -0.90
N LYS A 181 24.10 -36.97 -0.14
CA LYS A 181 24.93 -35.85 -0.63
C LYS A 181 25.83 -36.27 -1.80
N LYS A 182 26.46 -37.44 -1.74
CA LYS A 182 27.28 -37.96 -2.84
C LYS A 182 26.46 -38.25 -4.10
N LYS A 183 25.24 -38.80 -3.95
CA LYS A 183 24.34 -39.06 -5.10
C LYS A 183 23.93 -37.77 -5.80
N ILE A 184 23.62 -36.73 -5.03
CA ILE A 184 23.28 -35.40 -5.55
C ILE A 184 24.51 -34.76 -6.22
N LEU A 185 25.71 -34.96 -5.65
CA LEU A 185 26.95 -34.42 -6.20
C LEU A 185 27.44 -35.08 -7.50
N ASN A 186 26.98 -36.28 -7.82
CA ASN A 186 27.39 -37.01 -9.03
C ASN A 186 26.32 -37.03 -10.14
N LYS A 187 25.23 -36.28 -9.97
CA LYS A 187 24.19 -36.11 -10.98
C LYS A 187 24.57 -34.92 -11.87
N ASP A 188 24.87 -35.19 -13.14
CA ASP A 188 25.07 -34.20 -14.21
C ASP A 188 23.75 -33.92 -14.95
#